data_AF-A0A9X1UD44-F1
#
_entry.id   AF-A0A9X1UD44-F1
#
_cell.length_a   1.000
_cell.length_b   1.000
_cell.length_c   1.000
_cell.angle_alpha   90.00
_cell.angle_beta   90.00
_cell.angle_gamma   90.00
#
_symmetry.space_group_name_H-M   'P 1'
#
loop_
_entity.id
_entity.type
_entity.pdbx_description
1 polymer ?
#
loop_
_entity_poly.entity_id
_entity_poly.type
_entity_poly.pdbx_seq_one_letter_code
_entity_poly.pdbx_strand_id
1 'polypeptide(L)'
;MNVPNEAQMSIEGMPPADVDFSAPARMVARVNSMTIKLAFPFMPQNDIRYYLNGMNIRPLEDDTAMIVATDGHRYIVIRDQHGYVENEIIVSVKKDSLKSCNAKSTLDVMSNGASMINDELGQPQFIQPGRSLIEGTFPRIENVASAIGYREGISGAINPTYLKDALLLGQHFGSIRFFTKDADSPLMFVVGGLGDLEVFGGIMKVRDSFEQLSQWFPRPSNQFDLTSDSYRGKVD
;
A
#
# COMPACT_ATOMS: atom_id res chain seq x y z
N MET A 1 -20.01 -60.56 -19.79
CA MET A 1 -19.10 -60.66 -18.64
C MET A 1 -19.49 -59.53 -17.70
N ASN A 2 -20.05 -59.87 -16.54
CA ASN A 2 -20.68 -58.98 -15.56
C ASN A 2 -19.76 -58.88 -14.34
N VAL A 3 -19.32 -57.68 -13.94
CA VAL A 3 -18.94 -57.28 -12.56
C VAL A 3 -18.79 -55.73 -12.51
N PRO A 4 -18.91 -55.05 -11.35
CA PRO A 4 -20.04 -54.15 -11.07
C PRO A 4 -19.64 -52.75 -10.52
N ASN A 5 -20.68 -52.04 -10.10
CA ASN A 5 -20.82 -50.71 -9.50
C ASN A 5 -19.96 -50.43 -8.23
N GLU A 6 -19.84 -49.12 -7.95
CA GLU A 6 -19.55 -48.45 -6.67
C GLU A 6 -18.10 -48.37 -6.12
N ALA A 7 -17.57 -47.14 -6.12
CA ALA A 7 -17.30 -46.42 -4.87
C ALA A 7 -17.18 -44.91 -5.14
N GLN A 8 -18.24 -44.19 -4.76
CA GLN A 8 -18.22 -42.76 -4.53
C GLN A 8 -17.21 -42.43 -3.43
N MET A 9 -16.36 -41.42 -3.66
CA MET A 9 -15.81 -40.61 -2.58
C MET A 9 -16.21 -39.17 -2.85
N SER A 10 -17.29 -38.78 -2.18
CA SER A 10 -17.73 -37.40 -2.01
C SER A 10 -16.67 -36.63 -1.21
N ILE A 11 -15.96 -35.73 -1.88
CA ILE A 11 -15.37 -34.57 -1.20
C ILE A 11 -16.52 -33.56 -1.17
N GLU A 12 -17.05 -33.29 0.02
CA GLU A 12 -17.96 -32.18 0.27
C GLU A 12 -17.24 -30.86 -0.07
N GLY A 13 -17.29 -30.48 -1.34
CA GLY A 13 -17.09 -29.11 -1.75
C GLY A 13 -18.38 -28.36 -1.47
N MET A 14 -18.35 -27.46 -0.49
CA MET A 14 -19.31 -26.36 -0.48
C MET A 14 -19.29 -25.75 -1.89
N PRO A 15 -20.43 -25.66 -2.58
CA PRO A 15 -20.46 -24.91 -3.83
C PRO A 15 -19.98 -23.49 -3.51
N PRO A 16 -19.18 -22.86 -4.39
CA PRO A 16 -18.89 -21.44 -4.25
C PRO A 16 -20.23 -20.72 -4.12
N ALA A 17 -20.35 -19.84 -3.12
CA ALA A 17 -21.59 -19.12 -2.87
C ALA A 17 -22.09 -18.54 -4.19
N ASP A 18 -23.21 -19.06 -4.69
CA ASP A 18 -23.87 -18.53 -5.86
C ASP A 18 -24.14 -17.06 -5.56
N VAL A 19 -23.50 -16.17 -6.30
CA VAL A 19 -23.74 -14.74 -6.19
C VAL A 19 -25.16 -14.52 -6.67
N ASP A 20 -26.10 -14.40 -5.73
CA ASP A 20 -27.50 -14.17 -6.02
C ASP A 20 -27.67 -12.79 -6.67
N PHE A 21 -27.76 -12.77 -7.99
CA PHE A 21 -27.99 -11.57 -8.79
C PHE A 21 -29.40 -11.00 -8.61
N SER A 22 -30.29 -11.65 -7.84
CA SER A 22 -31.62 -11.14 -7.52
C SER A 22 -31.64 -10.19 -6.31
N ALA A 23 -30.60 -10.23 -5.48
CA ALA A 23 -30.49 -9.35 -4.32
C ALA A 23 -30.19 -7.90 -4.76
N PRO A 24 -30.83 -6.88 -4.14
CA PRO A 24 -30.53 -5.49 -4.45
C PRO A 24 -29.05 -5.21 -4.17
N ALA A 25 -28.40 -4.49 -5.09
CA ALA A 25 -27.02 -4.08 -4.92
C ALA A 25 -26.91 -3.23 -3.65
N ARG A 26 -26.08 -3.69 -2.72
CA ARG A 26 -25.84 -3.03 -1.42
C ARG A 26 -24.37 -2.65 -1.33
N MET A 27 -24.07 -1.60 -0.59
CA MET A 27 -22.69 -1.18 -0.34
C MET A 27 -21.99 -2.21 0.53
N VAL A 28 -20.78 -2.62 0.13
CA VAL A 28 -19.93 -3.58 0.84
C VAL A 28 -18.65 -2.96 1.37
N ALA A 29 -18.24 -1.81 0.81
CA ALA A 29 -17.18 -0.98 1.36
C ALA A 29 -17.41 0.50 1.03
N ARG A 30 -16.99 1.36 1.96
CA ARG A 30 -16.84 2.81 1.79
C ARG A 30 -15.54 3.23 2.45
N VAL A 31 -14.63 3.84 1.68
CA VAL A 31 -13.36 4.37 2.21
C VAL A 31 -13.10 5.76 1.65
N ASN A 32 -12.25 6.55 2.31
CA ASN A 32 -11.75 7.81 1.79
C ASN A 32 -11.07 7.57 0.44
N SER A 33 -11.45 8.33 -0.58
CA SER A 33 -10.94 8.14 -1.94
C SER A 33 -9.45 8.50 -2.08
N MET A 34 -8.87 9.28 -1.16
CA MET A 34 -7.42 9.50 -1.13
C MET A 34 -6.64 8.21 -0.97
N THR A 35 -7.21 7.20 -0.29
CA THR A 35 -6.58 5.89 -0.17
C THR A 35 -6.26 5.30 -1.54
N ILE A 36 -7.11 5.54 -2.56
CA ILE A 36 -6.88 5.11 -3.94
C ILE A 36 -5.67 5.82 -4.54
N LYS A 37 -5.57 7.15 -4.40
CA LYS A 37 -4.43 7.93 -4.91
C LYS A 37 -3.11 7.45 -4.33
N LEU A 38 -3.11 7.12 -3.04
CA LEU A 38 -1.95 6.64 -2.32
C LEU A 38 -1.61 5.19 -2.68
N ALA A 39 -2.61 4.33 -2.87
CA ALA A 39 -2.46 2.92 -3.21
C ALA A 39 -2.06 2.68 -4.67
N PHE A 40 -2.57 3.49 -5.61
CA PHE A 40 -2.43 3.25 -7.05
C PHE A 40 -0.99 3.03 -7.55
N PRO A 41 0.03 3.81 -7.10
CA PRO A 41 1.43 3.59 -7.51
C PRO A 41 2.01 2.22 -7.09
N PHE A 42 1.42 1.58 -6.08
CA PHE A 42 1.86 0.30 -5.52
C PHE A 42 1.11 -0.89 -6.11
N MET A 43 0.12 -0.67 -6.98
CA MET A 43 -0.59 -1.73 -7.67
C MET A 43 0.07 -2.02 -9.02
N PRO A 44 0.48 -3.27 -9.30
CA PRO A 44 0.91 -3.63 -10.63
C PRO A 44 -0.27 -3.54 -11.62
N GLN A 45 0.03 -3.30 -12.89
CA GLN A 45 -0.96 -3.16 -13.95
C GLN A 45 -0.78 -4.33 -14.93
N ASN A 46 -1.86 -5.07 -15.18
CA ASN A 46 -1.84 -6.25 -16.04
C ASN A 46 -0.84 -7.33 -15.60
N ASP A 47 -0.61 -7.48 -14.29
CA ASP A 47 0.17 -8.59 -13.74
C ASP A 47 -0.57 -9.91 -13.94
N ILE A 48 0.19 -10.99 -14.15
CA ILE A 48 -0.34 -12.36 -14.23
C ILE A 48 -0.98 -12.80 -12.90
N ARG A 49 -0.49 -12.27 -11.78
CA ARG A 49 -1.08 -12.42 -10.44
C ARG A 49 -2.21 -11.41 -10.34
N TYR A 50 -3.31 -11.71 -11.03
CA TYR A 50 -4.41 -10.77 -11.24
C TYR A 50 -5.02 -10.22 -9.94
N TYR A 51 -4.96 -10.97 -8.83
CA TYR A 51 -5.37 -10.53 -7.50
C TYR A 51 -4.50 -9.41 -6.91
N LEU A 52 -3.32 -9.12 -7.47
CA LEU A 52 -2.51 -7.95 -7.13
C LEU A 52 -2.87 -6.71 -7.96
N ASN A 53 -3.63 -6.84 -9.05
CA ASN A 53 -4.01 -5.71 -9.92
C ASN A 53 -5.06 -4.77 -9.29
N GLY A 54 -5.29 -4.89 -7.98
CA GLY A 54 -6.19 -4.04 -7.20
C GLY A 54 -5.65 -3.85 -5.78
N MET A 55 -6.38 -3.09 -4.99
CA MET A 55 -6.10 -2.94 -3.56
C MET A 55 -6.98 -3.90 -2.75
N ASN A 56 -6.41 -4.46 -1.71
CA ASN A 56 -7.15 -5.21 -0.70
C ASN A 56 -7.75 -4.23 0.30
N ILE A 57 -9.04 -4.37 0.57
CA ILE A 57 -9.77 -3.57 1.55
C ILE A 57 -10.40 -4.56 2.54
N ARG A 58 -10.12 -4.38 3.84
CA ARG A 58 -10.62 -5.29 4.87
C ARG A 58 -11.00 -4.55 6.15
N PRO A 59 -11.97 -5.08 6.91
CA PRO A 59 -12.28 -4.55 8.24
C PRO A 59 -11.13 -4.82 9.21
N LEU A 60 -10.93 -3.91 10.15
CA LEU A 60 -10.13 -4.09 11.36
C LEU A 60 -11.05 -4.39 12.55
N GLU A 61 -10.47 -4.90 13.64
CA GLU A 61 -11.22 -5.29 14.85
C GLU A 61 -11.93 -4.11 15.54
N ASP A 62 -11.51 -2.88 15.25
CA ASP A 62 -12.08 -1.64 15.78
C ASP A 62 -13.06 -0.98 14.80
N ASP A 63 -13.64 -1.76 13.89
CA ASP A 63 -14.60 -1.33 12.87
C ASP A 63 -14.07 -0.27 11.88
N THR A 64 -12.74 -0.07 11.83
CA THR A 64 -12.09 0.78 10.82
C THR A 64 -11.67 -0.02 9.59
N ALA A 65 -11.22 0.65 8.52
CA ALA A 65 -10.79 -0.03 7.30
C ALA A 65 -9.27 -0.05 7.15
N MET A 66 -8.73 -1.19 6.73
CA MET A 66 -7.35 -1.31 6.25
C MET A 66 -7.33 -1.53 4.74
N ILE A 67 -6.55 -0.69 4.05
CA ILE A 67 -6.33 -0.73 2.61
C ILE A 67 -4.87 -1.10 2.36
N VAL A 68 -4.63 -2.10 1.52
CA VAL A 68 -3.30 -2.58 1.18
C VAL A 68 -3.14 -2.68 -0.34
N ALA A 69 -2.02 -2.17 -0.87
CA ALA A 69 -1.61 -2.41 -2.25
C ALA A 69 -0.15 -2.86 -2.30
N THR A 70 0.16 -3.81 -3.18
CA THR A 70 1.52 -4.33 -3.36
C THR A 70 1.72 -4.94 -4.75
N ASP A 71 2.95 -4.84 -5.26
CA ASP A 71 3.43 -5.54 -6.46
C ASP A 71 4.35 -6.74 -6.12
N GLY A 72 4.56 -7.00 -4.83
CA GLY A 72 5.49 -8.00 -4.29
C GLY A 72 6.91 -7.47 -4.02
N HIS A 73 7.27 -6.29 -4.51
CA HIS A 73 8.55 -5.62 -4.24
C HIS A 73 8.43 -4.40 -3.35
N ARG A 74 7.23 -3.86 -3.24
CA ARG A 74 6.88 -2.76 -2.35
C ARG A 74 5.43 -2.85 -1.96
N TYR A 75 5.07 -2.17 -0.89
CA TYR A 75 3.70 -2.12 -0.42
C TYR A 75 3.40 -0.79 0.24
N ILE A 76 2.10 -0.51 0.33
CA ILE A 76 1.54 0.54 1.16
C ILE A 76 0.37 -0.03 1.94
N VAL A 77 0.29 0.36 3.21
CA VAL A 77 -0.79 0.05 4.14
C VAL A 77 -1.36 1.37 4.60
N ILE A 78 -2.67 1.51 4.47
CA ILE A 78 -3.40 2.71 4.82
C ILE A 78 -4.53 2.29 5.74
N ARG A 79 -4.64 2.94 6.88
CA ARG A 79 -5.81 2.83 7.74
C ARG A 79 -6.69 4.05 7.52
N ASP A 80 -7.96 3.79 7.27
CA ASP A 80 -9.01 4.80 7.23
C ASP A 80 -9.89 4.64 8.47
N GLN A 81 -9.76 5.58 9.41
CA GLN A 81 -10.46 5.56 10.69
C GLN A 81 -11.99 5.66 10.55
N HIS A 82 -12.48 6.15 9.41
CA HIS A 82 -13.92 6.30 9.13
C HIS A 82 -14.40 5.34 8.04
N GLY A 83 -13.53 4.44 7.58
CA GLY A 83 -13.83 3.49 6.53
C GLY A 83 -14.74 2.38 7.04
N TYR A 84 -15.71 2.01 6.21
CA TYR A 84 -16.61 0.88 6.42
C TYR A 84 -16.28 -0.24 5.45
N VAL A 85 -16.19 -1.47 5.95
CA VAL A 85 -15.96 -2.66 5.13
C VAL A 85 -16.72 -3.81 5.76
N GLU A 86 -17.58 -4.47 4.99
CA GLU A 86 -18.32 -5.61 5.52
C GLU A 86 -17.47 -6.89 5.57
N ASN A 87 -16.74 -7.16 4.49
CA ASN A 87 -15.87 -8.33 4.34
C ASN A 87 -14.63 -7.94 3.55
N GLU A 88 -13.56 -8.72 3.70
CA GLU A 88 -12.36 -8.55 2.88
C GLU A 88 -12.70 -8.65 1.38
N ILE A 89 -12.29 -7.65 0.61
CA ILE A 89 -12.48 -7.57 -0.83
C ILE A 89 -11.19 -7.12 -1.53
N ILE A 90 -11.08 -7.42 -2.83
CA ILE A 90 -10.04 -6.88 -3.70
C ILE A 90 -10.72 -5.99 -4.74
N VAL A 91 -10.27 -4.74 -4.85
CA VAL A 91 -10.91 -3.72 -5.69
C VAL A 91 -9.91 -3.20 -6.70
N SER A 92 -10.19 -3.42 -7.98
CA SER A 92 -9.50 -2.75 -9.07
C SER A 92 -9.98 -1.31 -9.23
N VAL A 93 -9.06 -0.41 -9.56
CA VAL A 93 -9.36 1.00 -9.83
C VAL A 93 -8.77 1.44 -11.16
N LYS A 94 -9.50 2.27 -11.88
CA LYS A 94 -9.04 2.87 -13.14
C LYS A 94 -8.31 4.18 -12.89
N LYS A 95 -7.22 4.42 -13.63
CA LYS A 95 -6.42 5.65 -13.53
C LYS A 95 -7.25 6.94 -13.66
N ASP A 96 -8.34 6.91 -14.42
CA ASP A 96 -9.22 8.08 -14.60
C ASP A 96 -9.96 8.48 -13.31
N SER A 97 -10.23 7.54 -12.40
CA SER A 97 -10.88 7.83 -11.11
C SER A 97 -10.03 8.72 -10.20
N LEU A 98 -8.69 8.70 -10.40
CA LEU A 98 -7.75 9.47 -9.59
C LEU A 98 -8.00 10.98 -9.69
N LYS A 99 -8.62 11.48 -10.76
CA LYS A 99 -8.94 12.91 -10.88
C LYS A 99 -10.02 13.35 -9.90
N SER A 100 -10.94 12.45 -9.53
CA SER A 100 -12.06 12.72 -8.61
C SER A 100 -11.72 12.42 -7.15
N CYS A 101 -10.59 11.75 -6.89
CA CYS A 101 -10.19 11.41 -5.53
C CYS A 101 -9.64 12.64 -4.77
N ASN A 102 -10.14 12.90 -3.57
CA ASN A 102 -9.68 13.97 -2.68
C ASN A 102 -10.04 13.63 -1.22
N ALA A 103 -9.52 14.40 -0.26
CA ALA A 103 -9.65 14.09 1.17
C ALA A 103 -11.11 14.07 1.68
N LYS A 104 -12.05 14.65 0.93
CA LYS A 104 -13.47 14.73 1.28
C LYS A 104 -14.36 13.79 0.46
N SER A 105 -13.83 13.18 -0.60
CA SER A 105 -14.57 12.22 -1.41
C SER A 105 -14.34 10.79 -0.94
N THR A 106 -15.32 9.92 -1.21
CA THR A 106 -15.33 8.52 -0.81
C THR A 106 -15.34 7.61 -2.03
N LEU A 107 -14.75 6.42 -1.90
CA LEU A 107 -14.95 5.29 -2.80
C LEU A 107 -16.01 4.38 -2.19
N ASP A 108 -17.13 4.22 -2.90
CA ASP A 108 -18.14 3.24 -2.58
C ASP A 108 -18.03 2.03 -3.51
N VAL A 109 -18.06 0.85 -2.92
CA VAL A 109 -18.04 -0.43 -3.64
C VAL A 109 -19.31 -1.19 -3.29
N MET A 110 -20.01 -1.66 -4.32
CA MET A 110 -21.27 -2.37 -4.21
C MET A 110 -21.05 -3.89 -4.34
N SER A 111 -21.97 -4.69 -3.79
CA SER A 111 -21.91 -6.16 -3.82
C SER A 111 -21.92 -6.77 -5.23
N ASN A 112 -22.53 -6.08 -6.20
CA ASN A 112 -22.50 -6.47 -7.61
C ASN A 112 -21.19 -6.10 -8.32
N GLY A 113 -20.26 -5.44 -7.62
CA GLY A 113 -18.98 -4.97 -8.12
C GLY A 113 -19.04 -3.67 -8.90
N ALA A 114 -20.14 -2.92 -8.85
CA ALA A 114 -20.11 -1.51 -9.22
C ALA A 114 -19.29 -0.72 -8.19
N SER A 115 -18.56 0.30 -8.64
CA SER A 115 -17.88 1.22 -7.74
C SER A 115 -17.93 2.64 -8.24
N MET A 116 -17.98 3.59 -7.32
CA MET A 116 -18.09 5.01 -7.63
C MET A 116 -17.31 5.87 -6.63
N ILE A 117 -16.82 7.01 -7.12
CA ILE A 117 -16.27 8.07 -6.27
C ILE A 117 -17.37 9.09 -6.02
N ASN A 118 -17.72 9.31 -4.77
CA ASN A 118 -18.74 10.26 -4.34
C ASN A 118 -18.10 11.46 -3.65
N ASP A 119 -18.63 12.66 -3.85
CA ASP A 119 -18.19 13.85 -3.13
C ASP A 119 -18.67 13.86 -1.66
N GLU A 120 -18.39 14.97 -0.95
CA GLU A 120 -18.78 15.14 0.46
C GLU A 120 -20.30 15.19 0.69
N LEU A 121 -21.08 15.42 -0.37
CA LEU A 121 -22.54 15.43 -0.35
C LEU A 121 -23.12 14.08 -0.81
N GLY A 122 -22.27 13.08 -1.09
CA GLY A 122 -22.66 11.77 -1.58
C GLY A 122 -23.05 11.76 -3.07
N GLN A 123 -22.72 12.79 -3.84
CA GLN A 123 -23.01 12.83 -5.28
C GLN A 123 -21.88 12.15 -6.08
N PRO A 124 -22.22 11.32 -7.08
CA PRO A 124 -21.21 10.61 -7.87
C PRO A 124 -20.42 11.57 -8.76
N GLN A 125 -19.10 11.63 -8.52
CA GLN A 125 -18.13 12.35 -9.35
C GLN A 125 -17.49 11.46 -10.41
N PHE A 126 -17.44 10.15 -10.18
CA PHE A 126 -16.93 9.17 -11.12
C PHE A 126 -17.60 7.82 -10.89
N ILE A 127 -18.08 7.19 -11.96
CA ILE A 127 -18.60 5.82 -11.92
C ILE A 127 -17.64 4.95 -12.71
N GLN A 128 -17.07 3.95 -12.07
CA GLN A 128 -16.12 3.06 -12.75
C GLN A 128 -16.86 2.15 -13.73
N PRO A 129 -16.45 2.11 -15.01
CA PRO A 129 -17.02 1.15 -15.95
C PRO A 129 -16.56 -0.27 -15.64
N GLY A 130 -17.51 -1.21 -15.72
CA GLY A 130 -17.27 -2.64 -15.49
C GLY A 130 -17.27 -3.05 -14.02
N ARG A 131 -16.96 -4.32 -13.78
CA ARG A 131 -16.86 -4.91 -12.42
C ARG A 131 -15.51 -4.54 -11.80
N SER A 132 -15.53 -3.90 -10.64
CA SER A 132 -14.32 -3.50 -9.90
C SER A 132 -13.80 -4.60 -8.98
N LEU A 133 -14.68 -5.46 -8.46
CA LEU A 133 -14.32 -6.59 -7.59
C LEU A 133 -13.47 -7.62 -8.35
N ILE A 134 -12.32 -7.95 -7.77
CA ILE A 134 -11.43 -9.01 -8.23
C ILE A 134 -11.60 -10.22 -7.31
N GLU A 135 -11.78 -11.39 -7.90
CA GLU A 135 -11.81 -12.67 -7.17
C GLU A 135 -10.40 -13.12 -6.78
N GLY A 136 -10.24 -13.85 -5.68
CA GLY A 136 -8.97 -14.45 -5.27
C GLY A 136 -8.55 -14.12 -3.85
N THR A 137 -7.35 -14.55 -3.48
CA THR A 137 -6.81 -14.38 -2.12
C THR A 137 -5.64 -13.40 -2.15
N PHE A 138 -5.79 -12.27 -1.47
CA PHE A 138 -4.72 -11.28 -1.37
C PHE A 138 -3.65 -11.75 -0.37
N PRO A 139 -2.35 -11.54 -0.65
CA PRO A 139 -1.29 -11.92 0.29
C PRO A 139 -1.42 -11.19 1.63
N ARG A 140 -1.17 -11.90 2.72
CA ARG A 140 -1.15 -11.34 4.08
C ARG A 140 0.13 -10.52 4.29
N ILE A 141 0.01 -9.21 4.11
CA ILE A 141 1.14 -8.27 4.18
C ILE A 141 1.79 -8.24 5.57
N GLU A 142 1.05 -8.61 6.60
CA GLU A 142 1.49 -8.67 8.00
C GLU A 142 2.69 -9.60 8.18
N ASN A 143 2.83 -10.61 7.32
CA ASN A 143 3.96 -11.53 7.31
C ASN A 143 5.28 -10.85 6.86
N VAL A 144 5.20 -9.68 6.25
CA VAL A 144 6.35 -8.90 5.75
C VAL A 144 6.47 -7.57 6.52
N ALA A 145 5.34 -6.94 6.83
CA ALA A 145 5.21 -5.61 7.40
C ALA A 145 5.22 -5.58 8.93
N SER A 146 6.16 -6.29 9.57
CA SER A 146 6.32 -6.24 11.03
C SER A 146 6.84 -4.87 11.47
N ALA A 147 6.06 -4.12 12.26
CA ALA A 147 6.52 -2.85 12.84
C ALA A 147 7.58 -3.00 13.97
N ILE A 148 7.88 -4.23 14.38
CA ILE A 148 8.76 -4.52 15.53
C ILE A 148 10.24 -4.57 15.10
N GLY A 149 11.10 -3.90 15.88
CA GLY A 149 12.56 -3.98 15.77
C GLY A 149 13.19 -2.99 14.79
N TYR A 150 12.39 -2.10 14.20
CA TYR A 150 12.85 -1.07 13.28
C TYR A 150 13.47 0.12 14.01
N ARG A 151 14.47 0.74 13.40
CA ARG A 151 15.12 1.98 13.85
C ARG A 151 15.07 3.02 12.75
N GLU A 152 14.97 4.29 13.12
CA GLU A 152 14.97 5.37 12.15
C GLU A 152 16.29 5.41 11.36
N GLY A 153 16.17 5.62 10.05
CA GLY A 153 17.28 5.66 9.10
C GLY A 153 17.05 4.79 7.87
N ILE A 154 17.89 5.03 6.86
CA ILE A 154 17.92 4.28 5.60
C ILE A 154 19.21 3.46 5.57
N SER A 155 19.11 2.14 5.37
CA SER A 155 20.28 1.31 5.04
C SER A 155 19.93 0.15 4.11
N GLY A 156 20.94 -0.33 3.39
CA GLY A 156 20.80 -1.34 2.33
C GLY A 156 20.48 -0.72 0.96
N ALA A 157 20.64 -1.51 -0.09
CA ALA A 157 20.32 -1.11 -1.46
C ALA A 157 18.81 -1.26 -1.71
N ILE A 158 18.23 -0.30 -2.42
CA ILE A 158 16.82 -0.32 -2.83
C ILE A 158 16.71 0.09 -4.29
N ASN A 159 15.66 -0.35 -4.96
CA ASN A 159 15.36 0.12 -6.31
C ASN A 159 14.97 1.62 -6.27
N PRO A 160 15.68 2.51 -6.99
CA PRO A 160 15.42 3.95 -6.94
C PRO A 160 14.04 4.34 -7.50
N THR A 161 13.48 3.55 -8.43
CA THR A 161 12.10 3.75 -8.92
C THR A 161 11.09 3.54 -7.81
N TYR A 162 11.32 2.57 -6.92
CA TYR A 162 10.43 2.32 -5.79
C TYR A 162 10.53 3.40 -4.72
N LEU A 163 11.75 3.89 -4.46
CA LEU A 163 11.93 5.05 -3.59
C LEU A 163 11.24 6.29 -4.16
N LYS A 164 11.39 6.55 -5.46
CA LYS A 164 10.72 7.66 -6.14
C LYS A 164 9.21 7.62 -5.92
N ASP A 165 8.58 6.47 -6.10
CA ASP A 165 7.12 6.39 -5.93
C ASP A 165 6.69 6.58 -4.48
N ALA A 166 7.46 6.11 -3.49
CA ALA A 166 7.24 6.43 -2.08
C ALA A 166 7.42 7.94 -1.79
N LEU A 167 8.39 8.60 -2.43
CA LEU A 167 8.60 10.04 -2.31
C LEU A 167 7.56 10.87 -3.08
N LEU A 168 6.95 10.33 -4.15
CA LEU A 168 5.88 10.99 -4.89
C LEU A 168 4.60 11.11 -4.07
N LEU A 169 4.39 10.15 -3.17
CA LEU A 169 3.36 10.31 -2.15
C LEU A 169 3.57 11.64 -1.39
N GLY A 170 4.83 12.10 -1.22
CA GLY A 170 5.29 13.41 -0.72
C GLY A 170 4.48 14.61 -1.13
N GLN A 171 3.95 14.58 -2.34
CA GLN A 171 3.11 15.64 -2.90
C GLN A 171 1.79 15.82 -2.15
N HIS A 172 1.39 14.85 -1.33
CA HIS A 172 0.17 14.85 -0.56
C HIS A 172 0.39 15.07 0.94
N PHE A 173 1.64 15.28 1.40
CA PHE A 173 1.93 15.29 2.84
C PHE A 173 3.11 16.16 3.28
N GLY A 174 3.16 16.40 4.59
CA GLY A 174 4.16 17.27 5.21
C GLY A 174 5.50 16.59 5.53
N SER A 175 5.53 15.27 5.69
CA SER A 175 6.78 14.55 6.01
C SER A 175 6.71 13.05 5.70
N ILE A 176 7.89 12.48 5.42
CA ILE A 176 8.13 11.04 5.34
C ILE A 176 9.31 10.68 6.22
N ARG A 177 9.18 9.60 7.00
CA ARG A 177 10.26 9.06 7.84
C ARG A 177 10.56 7.64 7.39
N PHE A 178 11.85 7.29 7.39
CA PHE A 178 12.32 5.98 6.97
C PHE A 178 12.85 5.19 8.15
N PHE A 179 12.61 3.89 8.14
CA PHE A 179 13.01 2.98 9.19
C PHE A 179 13.61 1.71 8.60
N THR A 180 14.66 1.22 9.24
CA THR A 180 15.37 0.01 8.84
C THR A 180 15.59 -0.94 10.03
N LYS A 181 15.57 -2.25 9.77
CA LYS A 181 15.86 -3.30 10.76
C LYS A 181 17.13 -4.09 10.43
N ASP A 182 17.11 -4.89 9.37
CA ASP A 182 18.21 -5.75 8.92
C ASP A 182 18.24 -5.84 7.39
N ALA A 183 19.14 -6.64 6.81
CA ALA A 183 19.35 -6.73 5.36
C ALA A 183 18.19 -7.42 4.60
N ASP A 184 17.45 -8.32 5.27
CA ASP A 184 16.35 -9.08 4.66
C ASP A 184 14.98 -8.43 4.90
N SER A 185 14.90 -7.47 5.82
CA SER A 185 13.70 -6.67 6.08
C SER A 185 13.53 -5.54 5.06
N PRO A 186 12.28 -5.17 4.72
CA PRO A 186 12.03 -4.01 3.86
C PRO A 186 12.57 -2.71 4.50
N LEU A 187 12.91 -1.74 3.65
CA LEU A 187 12.99 -0.35 4.10
C LEU A 187 11.56 0.14 4.34
N MET A 188 11.18 0.30 5.61
CA MET A 188 9.88 0.84 5.96
C MET A 188 9.87 2.36 5.86
N PHE A 189 8.71 2.91 5.55
CA PHE A 189 8.46 4.34 5.63
C PHE A 189 7.11 4.62 6.27
N VAL A 190 7.03 5.73 7.00
CA VAL A 190 5.80 6.26 7.58
C VAL A 190 5.60 7.65 7.04
N VAL A 191 4.35 7.98 6.73
CA VAL A 191 3.94 9.27 6.19
C VAL A 191 3.10 10.00 7.24
N GLY A 192 3.39 11.29 7.45
CA GLY A 192 2.64 12.14 8.37
C GLY A 192 1.85 13.24 7.66
N GLY A 193 0.70 13.62 8.24
CA GLY A 193 -0.07 14.80 7.81
C GLY A 193 -1.21 14.54 6.83
N LEU A 194 -1.84 13.35 6.86
CA LEU A 194 -2.96 12.97 5.99
C LEU A 194 -4.32 13.02 6.68
N GLY A 195 -4.52 13.99 7.58
CA GLY A 195 -5.74 14.08 8.39
C GLY A 195 -5.92 12.81 9.21
N ASP A 196 -7.03 12.11 8.98
CA ASP A 196 -7.42 10.90 9.71
C ASP A 196 -6.89 9.60 9.08
N LEU A 197 -6.07 9.68 8.01
CA LEU A 197 -5.42 8.53 7.41
C LEU A 197 -4.07 8.24 8.07
N GLU A 198 -3.89 7.00 8.53
CA GLU A 198 -2.59 6.50 9.00
C GLU A 198 -1.95 5.71 7.87
N VAL A 199 -0.72 6.07 7.49
CA VAL A 199 -0.08 5.49 6.29
C VAL A 199 1.35 5.08 6.60
N PHE A 200 1.65 3.84 6.26
CA PHE A 200 3.01 3.34 6.19
C PHE A 200 3.18 2.42 5.00
N GLY A 201 4.43 2.14 4.64
CA GLY A 201 4.72 1.22 3.56
C GLY A 201 6.12 0.65 3.69
N GLY A 202 6.51 -0.13 2.69
CA GLY A 202 7.83 -0.73 2.66
C GLY A 202 8.31 -0.98 1.25
N ILE A 203 9.64 -0.96 1.09
CA ILE A 203 10.34 -1.27 -0.16
C ILE A 203 11.29 -2.43 0.13
N MET A 204 11.14 -3.53 -0.59
CA MET A 204 12.05 -4.67 -0.47
C MET A 204 13.46 -4.26 -0.91
N LYS A 205 14.44 -4.63 -0.09
CA LYS A 205 15.84 -4.36 -0.40
C LYS A 205 16.32 -5.26 -1.52
N VAL A 206 17.22 -4.73 -2.33
CA VAL A 206 17.93 -5.49 -3.36
C VAL A 206 19.18 -6.07 -2.71
N ARG A 207 19.44 -7.36 -2.99
CA ARG A 207 20.74 -7.96 -2.68
C ARG A 207 21.75 -7.37 -3.66
N ASP A 208 22.52 -6.41 -3.18
CA ASP A 208 23.58 -5.77 -3.96
C ASP A 208 24.95 -6.12 -3.39
N SER A 209 25.96 -6.10 -4.26
CA SER A 209 27.34 -6.51 -4.02
C SER A 209 28.26 -5.37 -3.59
N PHE A 210 27.77 -4.13 -3.57
CA PHE A 210 28.55 -2.96 -3.16
C PHE A 210 28.52 -2.78 -1.65
N GLU A 211 29.38 -3.51 -0.94
CA GLU A 211 29.53 -3.37 0.52
C GLU A 211 30.34 -2.13 0.92
N GLN A 212 31.08 -1.51 -0.02
CA GLN A 212 32.03 -0.46 0.29
C GLN A 212 31.86 0.77 -0.60
N LEU A 213 32.06 1.95 0.00
CA LEU A 213 32.22 3.20 -0.72
C LEU A 213 33.43 3.12 -1.66
N SER A 214 33.34 3.87 -2.75
CA SER A 214 34.40 4.00 -3.74
C SER A 214 35.74 4.39 -3.09
N GLN A 215 36.70 3.47 -3.11
CA GLN A 215 38.04 3.70 -2.53
C GLN A 215 38.87 4.73 -3.31
N TRP A 216 38.48 5.06 -4.54
CA TRP A 216 39.12 6.09 -5.35
C TRP A 216 38.82 7.51 -4.86
N PHE A 217 37.77 7.70 -4.04
CA PHE A 217 37.44 9.04 -3.54
C PHE A 217 38.54 9.50 -2.58
N PRO A 218 39.19 10.65 -2.84
CA PRO A 218 40.30 11.12 -2.01
C PRO A 218 39.88 11.23 -0.55
N ARG A 219 40.67 10.64 0.35
CA ARG A 219 40.49 10.89 1.79
C ARG A 219 40.85 12.35 2.06
N PRO A 220 40.11 13.06 2.92
CA PRO A 220 40.50 14.41 3.30
C PRO A 220 41.92 14.38 3.84
N SER A 221 42.84 15.09 3.18
CA SER A 221 44.17 15.36 3.72
C SER A 221 43.99 16.26 4.94
N ASN A 222 44.46 15.79 6.09
CA ASN A 222 44.44 16.42 7.42
C ASN A 222 44.07 17.91 7.51
N GLN A 223 43.16 18.23 8.45
CA GLN A 223 42.78 19.55 8.96
C GLN A 223 42.14 20.55 7.97
N PHE A 224 40.80 20.61 7.99
CA PHE A 224 40.15 21.90 7.79
C PHE A 224 40.24 22.67 9.11
N ASP A 225 41.25 23.54 9.27
CA ASP A 225 41.28 24.57 10.32
C ASP A 225 40.20 25.61 10.02
N LEU A 226 38.95 25.32 10.42
CA LEU A 226 37.88 26.32 10.43
C LEU A 226 37.83 27.11 11.75
N THR A 227 38.74 26.84 12.69
CA THR A 227 38.81 27.54 13.97
C THR A 227 40.24 27.66 14.48
N SER A 228 41.03 28.57 13.90
CA SER A 228 42.16 29.17 14.61
C SER A 228 42.34 30.61 14.13
N ASP A 229 42.28 31.54 15.08
CA ASP A 229 42.68 32.95 15.00
C ASP A 229 41.71 33.97 14.39
N SER A 230 40.66 34.34 15.15
CA SER A 230 40.22 35.75 15.18
C SER A 230 39.64 36.27 16.52
N TYR A 231 39.56 35.45 17.58
CA TYR A 231 39.19 35.91 18.93
C TYR A 231 40.42 36.05 19.85
N ARG A 232 41.37 36.91 19.48
CA ARG A 232 42.24 37.57 20.47
C ARG A 232 41.74 38.98 20.65
N GLY A 233 40.97 39.18 21.72
CA GLY A 233 40.61 40.49 22.20
C GLY A 233 41.86 41.32 22.45
N LYS A 234 41.86 42.54 21.92
CA LYS A 234 42.68 43.61 22.49
C LYS A 234 42.00 44.05 23.77
N VAL A 235 42.56 43.63 24.89
CA VAL A 235 42.51 44.40 26.12
C VAL A 235 43.73 45.30 26.06
N ASP A 236 43.50 46.59 25.88
CA ASP A 236 44.32 47.72 26.35
C ASP A 236 43.42 48.95 26.39
#